data_AF-A0A2V1BLG1-F1
#
_entry.id   AF-A0A2V1BLG1-F1
#
_cell.length_a   1.000
_cell.length_b   1.000
_cell.length_c   1.000
_cell.angle_alpha   90.00
_cell.angle_beta   90.00
_cell.angle_gamma   90.00
#
_symmetry.space_group_name_H-M   'P 1'
#
loop_
_entity.id
_entity.type
_entity.pdbx_description
1 polymer ?
#
loop_
_entity_poly.entity_id
_entity_poly.type
_entity_poly.pdbx_seq_one_letter_code
_entity_poly.pdbx_strand_id
1 'polypeptide(L)'
;MLEQNGLPPRVDHQAFGDIGGFRYIGDVGLRCKGRKLFVTEKGYLGLGPMDVNPGDKVGIFAGLQVPFVLKPYSSMYQLVGEAYVDGVMDGEAFEGGAVTEKIILY
;
A
#
# COMPACT_ATOMS: atom_id res chain seq x y z
N MET A 1 7.24 -30.00 -4.08
CA MET A 1 8.62 -29.59 -3.79
C MET A 1 8.56 -28.20 -3.19
N LEU A 2 9.17 -28.01 -2.02
CA LEU A 2 9.18 -26.75 -1.27
C LEU A 2 10.41 -25.95 -1.72
N GLU A 3 10.23 -24.78 -2.32
CA GLU A 3 11.33 -23.87 -2.59
C GLU A 3 11.68 -23.03 -1.35
N GLN A 4 12.98 -22.84 -1.20
CA GLN A 4 13.67 -22.20 -0.09
C GLN A 4 13.27 -20.72 -0.04
N ASN A 5 12.55 -20.32 1.02
CA ASN A 5 12.48 -18.95 1.61
C ASN A 5 11.26 -18.74 2.51
N GLY A 6 10.41 -19.75 2.78
CA GLY A 6 9.27 -19.63 3.70
C GLY A 6 8.17 -18.67 3.25
N LEU A 7 8.39 -17.91 2.17
CA LEU A 7 7.40 -17.12 1.47
C LEU A 7 6.68 -18.04 0.49
N PRO A 8 5.33 -18.07 0.48
CA PRO A 8 4.59 -18.79 -0.54
C PRO A 8 4.96 -18.24 -1.92
N PRO A 9 4.97 -19.08 -2.97
CA PRO A 9 5.25 -18.63 -4.33
C PRO A 9 4.37 -17.43 -4.69
N ARG A 10 4.90 -16.53 -5.54
CA ARG A 10 4.10 -15.45 -6.12
C ARG A 10 2.90 -16.09 -6.82
N VAL A 11 1.70 -15.64 -6.47
CA VAL A 11 0.49 -16.15 -7.10
C VAL A 11 0.26 -15.33 -8.37
N ASP A 12 0.56 -15.93 -9.51
CA ASP A 12 0.24 -15.39 -10.83
C ASP A 12 -1.09 -15.98 -11.36
N HIS A 13 -1.46 -15.60 -12.58
CA HIS A 13 -2.69 -16.09 -13.22
C HIS A 13 -2.72 -17.61 -13.39
N GLN A 14 -1.57 -18.25 -13.55
CA GLN A 14 -1.46 -19.69 -13.74
C GLN A 14 -1.58 -20.40 -12.39
N ALA A 15 -0.93 -19.85 -11.37
CA ALA A 15 -1.06 -20.29 -9.98
C ALA A 15 -2.50 -20.17 -9.46
N PHE A 16 -3.29 -19.18 -9.89
CA PHE A 16 -4.74 -19.12 -9.56
C PHE A 16 -5.50 -20.35 -10.08
N GLY A 17 -5.20 -20.79 -11.31
CA GLY A 17 -5.76 -22.01 -11.90
C GLY A 17 -5.34 -23.27 -11.14
N ASP A 18 -4.08 -23.33 -10.71
CA ASP A 18 -3.51 -24.50 -10.03
C ASP A 18 -3.93 -24.64 -8.56
N ILE A 19 -4.08 -23.53 -7.82
CA ILE A 19 -4.45 -23.54 -6.39
C ILE A 19 -5.96 -23.53 -6.16
N GLY A 20 -6.74 -23.12 -7.16
CA GLY A 20 -8.19 -22.91 -7.08
C GLY A 20 -8.59 -21.66 -6.29
N GLY A 21 -9.74 -21.07 -6.63
CA GLY A 21 -10.19 -19.79 -6.07
C GLY A 21 -10.31 -19.72 -4.54
N PHE A 22 -10.63 -20.85 -3.87
CA PHE A 22 -10.71 -20.92 -2.41
C PHE A 22 -9.36 -20.71 -1.72
N ARG A 23 -8.27 -21.28 -2.25
CA ARG A 23 -6.93 -21.09 -1.68
C ARG A 23 -6.43 -19.68 -1.94
N TYR A 24 -6.67 -19.17 -3.15
CA TYR A 24 -6.29 -17.80 -3.52
C TYR A 24 -6.86 -16.74 -2.58
N ILE A 25 -8.18 -16.79 -2.33
CA ILE A 25 -8.85 -15.85 -1.41
C ILE A 25 -8.29 -15.98 0.01
N GLY A 26 -7.97 -17.22 0.45
CA GLY A 26 -7.31 -17.46 1.72
C GLY A 26 -5.94 -16.78 1.82
N ASP A 27 -5.09 -16.94 0.81
CA ASP A 27 -3.74 -16.35 0.79
C ASP A 27 -3.78 -14.81 0.73
N VAL A 28 -4.68 -14.24 -0.09
CA VAL A 28 -4.92 -12.79 -0.13
C VAL A 28 -5.42 -12.30 1.22
N GLY A 29 -6.38 -13.00 1.83
CA GLY A 29 -6.90 -12.66 3.15
C GLY A 29 -5.84 -12.70 4.26
N LEU A 30 -4.92 -13.65 4.22
CA LEU A 30 -3.81 -13.75 5.16
C LEU A 30 -2.79 -12.63 4.98
N ARG A 31 -2.41 -12.33 3.73
CA ARG A 31 -1.40 -11.31 3.41
C ARG A 31 -1.91 -9.89 3.58
N CYS A 32 -3.20 -9.66 3.33
CA CYS A 32 -3.86 -8.37 3.49
C CYS A 32 -4.56 -8.24 4.86
N LYS A 33 -4.34 -9.17 5.80
CA LYS A 33 -4.96 -9.11 7.13
C LYS A 33 -4.58 -7.79 7.82
N GLY A 34 -5.57 -7.06 8.32
CA GLY A 34 -5.34 -5.77 8.96
C GLY A 34 -4.98 -4.65 7.96
N ARG A 35 -5.25 -4.86 6.67
CA ARG A 35 -5.10 -3.85 5.62
C ARG A 35 -6.45 -3.50 5.02
N LYS A 36 -6.62 -2.25 4.62
CA LYS A 36 -7.81 -1.73 3.96
C LYS A 36 -7.46 -1.31 2.53
N LEU A 37 -8.25 -1.81 1.57
CA LEU A 37 -8.20 -1.34 0.19
C LEU A 37 -8.78 0.07 0.10
N PHE A 38 -8.15 0.94 -0.69
CA PHE A 38 -8.65 2.28 -0.96
C PHE A 38 -8.32 2.68 -2.40
N VAL A 39 -8.99 3.73 -2.88
CA VAL A 39 -8.67 4.37 -4.16
C VAL A 39 -8.43 5.84 -3.89
N THR A 40 -7.31 6.38 -4.38
CA THR A 40 -6.99 7.81 -4.26
C THR A 40 -7.88 8.65 -5.17
N GLU A 41 -8.00 9.96 -4.91
CA GLU A 41 -8.74 10.88 -5.79
C GLU A 41 -8.20 10.92 -7.23
N LYS A 42 -6.92 10.58 -7.41
CA LYS A 42 -6.28 10.48 -8.74
C LYS A 42 -6.51 9.12 -9.43
N GLY A 43 -7.25 8.20 -8.81
CA GLY A 43 -7.60 6.89 -9.37
C GLY A 43 -6.63 5.76 -9.04
N TYR A 44 -5.53 6.01 -8.32
CA TYR A 44 -4.60 4.94 -7.94
C TYR A 44 -5.20 3.98 -6.91
N LEU A 45 -5.07 2.69 -7.14
CA LEU A 45 -5.44 1.63 -6.20
C LEU A 45 -4.38 1.53 -5.09
N GLY A 46 -4.83 1.42 -3.84
CA GLY A 46 -3.95 1.32 -2.70
C GLY A 46 -4.40 0.31 -1.65
N LEU A 47 -3.44 -0.10 -0.81
CA LEU A 47 -3.63 -1.00 0.31
C LEU A 47 -2.89 -0.43 1.52
N GLY A 48 -3.64 0.06 2.51
CA GLY A 48 -3.11 0.76 3.68
C GLY A 48 -3.52 0.12 5.01
N PRO A 49 -3.22 0.74 6.15
CA PRO A 49 -3.67 0.28 7.48
C PRO A 49 -5.21 0.21 7.59
N MET A 50 -5.74 -0.56 8.54
CA MET A 50 -7.21 -0.62 8.78
C MET A 50 -7.84 0.75 9.03
N ASP A 51 -7.08 1.68 9.61
CA ASP A 51 -7.57 2.99 10.04
C ASP A 51 -7.52 4.06 8.95
N VAL A 52 -7.29 3.65 7.68
CA VAL A 52 -7.44 4.53 6.52
C VAL A 52 -8.90 4.95 6.35
N ASN A 53 -9.14 6.24 6.18
CA ASN A 53 -10.47 6.83 6.00
C ASN A 53 -10.47 7.88 4.87
N PRO A 54 -11.64 8.16 4.27
CA PRO A 54 -11.80 9.29 3.36
C PRO A 54 -11.29 10.60 4.00
N GLY A 55 -10.51 11.37 3.24
CA GLY A 55 -9.88 12.61 3.72
C GLY A 55 -8.43 12.45 4.20
N ASP A 56 -8.00 11.22 4.53
CA ASP A 56 -6.59 10.94 4.77
C ASP A 56 -5.76 11.21 3.50
N LYS A 57 -4.48 11.53 3.69
CA LYS A 57 -3.53 11.84 2.62
C LYS A 57 -2.54 10.69 2.45
N VAL A 58 -2.07 10.49 1.22
CA VAL A 58 -0.94 9.61 0.92
C VAL A 58 0.25 10.47 0.58
N GLY A 59 1.37 10.25 1.26
CA GLY A 59 2.62 10.96 1.01
C GLY A 59 3.81 10.03 1.03
N ILE A 60 4.89 10.42 0.33
CA ILE A 60 6.20 9.78 0.42
C ILE A 60 7.11 10.75 1.17
N PHE A 61 7.78 10.27 2.22
CA PHE A 61 8.82 11.07 2.87
C PHE A 61 10.08 11.05 2.02
N ALA A 62 10.74 12.20 1.90
CA ALA A 62 11.96 12.33 1.10
C ALA A 62 13.02 11.31 1.56
N GLY A 63 13.57 10.56 0.60
CA GLY A 63 14.54 9.49 0.86
C GLY A 63 13.94 8.12 1.18
N LEU A 64 12.61 8.01 1.32
CA LEU A 64 11.92 6.71 1.42
C LEU A 64 11.31 6.32 0.08
N GLN A 65 11.17 5.01 -0.14
CA GLN A 65 10.60 4.44 -1.37
C GLN A 65 9.16 3.95 -1.18
N VAL A 66 8.60 4.09 0.03
CA VAL A 66 7.27 3.58 0.36
C VAL A 66 6.30 4.73 0.69
N PRO A 67 5.06 4.68 0.18
CA PRO A 67 4.00 5.60 0.59
C PRO A 67 3.58 5.40 2.06
N PHE A 68 3.07 6.46 2.67
CA PHE A 68 2.48 6.47 4.00
C PHE A 68 1.11 7.14 3.98
N VAL A 69 0.22 6.64 4.83
CA VAL A 69 -1.07 7.28 5.11
C VAL A 69 -0.90 8.27 6.25
N LEU A 70 -1.37 9.48 6.03
CA LEU A 70 -1.27 10.64 6.90
C LEU A 70 -2.66 11.16 7.19
N LYS A 71 -3.01 11.26 8.47
CA LYS A 71 -4.27 11.84 8.91
C LYS A 71 -4.09 13.32 9.21
N PRO A 72 -4.85 14.23 8.56
CA PRO A 72 -4.80 15.65 8.92
C PRO A 72 -5.15 15.87 10.40
N TYR A 73 -4.34 16.65 11.10
CA TYR A 73 -4.56 17.01 12.50
C TYR A 73 -4.13 18.46 12.75
N SER A 74 -5.09 19.39 12.74
CA SER A 74 -4.83 20.84 12.83
C SER A 74 -3.87 21.29 11.71
N SER A 75 -2.77 21.96 12.05
CA SER A 75 -1.69 22.36 11.12
C SER A 75 -0.61 21.28 10.93
N MET A 76 -0.89 20.03 11.30
CA MET A 76 0.04 18.91 11.26
C MET A 76 -0.62 17.66 10.68
N TYR A 77 0.16 16.58 10.58
CA TYR A 77 -0.30 15.27 10.18
C TYR A 77 0.07 14.23 11.22
N GLN A 78 -0.85 13.34 11.55
CA GLN A 78 -0.58 12.14 12.30
C GLN A 78 -0.24 11.00 11.33
N LEU A 79 0.88 10.33 11.55
CA LEU A 79 1.25 9.14 10.79
C LEU A 79 0.33 7.98 11.17
N VAL A 80 -0.37 7.42 10.20
CA VAL A 80 -1.22 6.23 10.39
C VAL A 80 -0.42 4.95 10.13
N GLY A 81 0.38 4.94 9.07
CA GLY A 81 1.26 3.81 8.73
C GLY A 81 1.60 3.71 7.25
N GLU A 82 2.42 2.72 6.90
CA GLU A 82 2.84 2.45 5.52
C GLU A 82 1.68 2.00 4.63
N ALA A 83 1.74 2.36 3.34
CA ALA A 83 0.77 1.96 2.33
C ALA A 83 1.46 1.45 1.07
N TYR A 84 0.85 0.45 0.43
CA TYR A 84 1.11 0.16 -0.97
C TYR A 84 0.19 1.05 -1.80
N VAL A 85 0.72 1.70 -2.83
CA VAL A 85 -0.08 2.40 -3.83
C VAL A 85 0.48 2.09 -5.20
N ASP A 86 -0.38 1.55 -6.05
CA ASP A 86 -0.06 1.11 -7.41
C ASP A 86 0.43 2.31 -8.24
N GLY A 87 1.51 2.12 -9.02
CA GLY A 87 2.19 3.17 -9.77
C GLY A 87 3.00 4.17 -8.92
N VAL A 88 2.77 4.25 -7.61
CA VAL A 88 3.56 5.12 -6.73
C VAL A 88 4.80 4.39 -6.21
N MET A 89 4.65 3.14 -5.77
CA MET A 89 5.72 2.34 -5.17
C MET A 89 6.77 1.88 -6.20
N ASP A 90 6.40 1.80 -7.48
CA ASP A 90 7.32 1.50 -8.59
C ASP A 90 8.03 2.75 -9.14
N GLY A 91 7.81 3.91 -8.51
CA GLY A 91 8.49 5.17 -8.82
C GLY A 91 7.83 6.03 -9.90
N GLU A 92 6.71 5.61 -10.48
CA GLU A 92 6.03 6.35 -11.56
C GLU A 92 5.39 7.66 -11.06
N ALA A 93 5.11 7.77 -9.76
CA ALA A 93 4.54 8.98 -9.15
C ALA A 93 5.45 10.22 -9.17
N PHE A 94 6.73 10.09 -9.56
CA PHE A 94 7.66 11.20 -9.65
C PHE A 94 7.71 11.85 -11.04
N GLU A 95 7.08 11.25 -12.06
CA GLU A 95 6.97 11.82 -13.41
C GLU A 95 5.89 12.92 -13.47
N GLY A 96 6.23 14.11 -13.00
CA GLY A 96 5.31 15.27 -13.07
C GLY A 96 5.59 16.40 -12.09
N GLY A 97 6.62 16.26 -11.25
CA GLY A 97 6.92 17.20 -10.17
C GLY A 97 6.15 16.81 -8.91
N ALA A 98 6.90 16.35 -7.90
CA ALA A 98 6.33 16.08 -6.59
C ALA A 98 6.14 17.41 -5.84
N VAL A 99 4.93 17.70 -5.38
CA VAL A 99 4.72 18.75 -4.37
C VAL A 99 5.26 18.20 -3.05
N THR A 100 6.39 18.73 -2.62
CA THR A 100 7.04 18.33 -1.36
C THR A 100 6.58 19.23 -0.23
N GLU A 101 6.08 18.63 0.85
CA GLU A 101 5.82 19.31 2.11
C GLU A 101 6.75 18.75 3.18
N LYS A 102 7.36 19.61 4.00
CA LYS A 102 8.21 19.18 5.11
C LYS A 102 7.33 18.79 6.28
N ILE A 103 7.20 17.48 6.52
CA ILE A 103 6.45 16.94 7.66
C ILE A 103 7.44 16.69 8.81
N ILE A 104 7.12 17.21 10.00
CA ILE A 104 7.88 16.98 11.23
C ILE A 104 7.06 16.04 12.12
N LEU A 105 7.65 14.91 12.51
CA LEU A 105 7.09 13.98 13.49
C LEU A 105 7.62 14.37 14.88
N TYR A 106 6.75 14.41 15.88
CA TYR A 106 7.10 14.67 17.28
C TYR A 106 6.87 13.43 18.15
#